data_AF-Q1K0S8-F1
#
_entry.id   AF-Q1K0S8-F1
#
_cell.length_a   1.000
_cell.length_b   1.000
_cell.length_c   1.000
_cell.angle_alpha   90.00
_cell.angle_beta   90.00
_cell.angle_gamma   90.00
#
_symmetry.space_group_name_H-M   'P 1'
#
loop_
_entity.id
_entity.type
_entity.pdbx_description
1 polymer ?
#
loop_
_entity_poly.entity_id
_entity_poly.type
_entity_poly.pdbx_seq_one_letter_code
_entity_poly.pdbx_strand_id
1 'polypeptide(L)'
;MRSKRFWRPYVTRAHLRPGSPEWEELCQRCARCCYEKLEYCGEIFYTASPCPHLDESTQRCRVYSNRTVEQPDCAALTPEIIAMGVLPQGCPYRRFAPDSPLPKISSELPDEIRRQLNLDL
;
A
#
# COMPACT_ATOMS: atom_id res chain seq x y z
N MET A 1 20.31 -25.07 -30.30
CA MET A 1 19.97 -23.77 -29.67
C MET A 1 18.70 -23.22 -30.32
N ARG A 2 17.55 -23.27 -29.64
CA ARG A 2 16.33 -22.59 -30.11
C ARG A 2 15.84 -21.67 -29.00
N SER A 3 15.88 -20.38 -29.31
CA SER A 3 15.36 -19.29 -28.49
C SER A 3 13.92 -19.61 -28.10
N LYS A 4 13.63 -19.78 -26.80
CA LYS A 4 12.27 -19.70 -26.29
C LYS A 4 11.98 -18.21 -26.06
N ARG A 5 11.43 -17.57 -27.09
CA ARG A 5 10.70 -16.31 -26.92
C ARG A 5 9.56 -16.60 -25.93
N PHE A 6 9.77 -16.23 -24.68
CA PHE A 6 8.82 -16.43 -23.59
C PHE A 6 7.73 -15.35 -23.73
N TRP A 7 6.79 -15.59 -24.63
CA TRP A 7 5.53 -14.85 -24.66
C TRP A 7 4.79 -15.15 -23.35
N ARG A 8 5.02 -14.33 -22.32
CA ARG A 8 4.06 -14.22 -21.22
C ARG A 8 2.80 -13.63 -21.87
N PRO A 9 1.66 -14.35 -21.90
CA PRO A 9 0.44 -13.78 -22.43
C PRO A 9 0.17 -12.49 -21.67
N TYR A 10 -0.24 -11.46 -22.39
CA TYR A 10 -0.64 -10.18 -21.83
C TYR A 10 -1.67 -10.44 -20.72
N VAL A 11 -1.21 -10.46 -19.46
CA VAL A 11 -2.09 -10.63 -18.30
C VAL A 11 -2.88 -9.34 -18.21
N THR A 12 -4.03 -9.32 -18.89
CA THR A 12 -4.98 -8.22 -18.85
C THR A 12 -5.39 -7.98 -17.40
N ARG A 13 -5.75 -6.73 -17.06
CA ARG A 13 -6.18 -6.30 -15.71
C ARG A 13 -7.15 -7.28 -15.01
N ALA A 14 -7.92 -8.06 -15.77
CA ALA A 14 -8.96 -8.96 -15.28
C ALA A 14 -8.48 -10.26 -14.59
N HIS A 15 -7.21 -10.67 -14.72
CA HIS A 15 -6.80 -12.02 -14.32
C HIS A 15 -6.01 -12.14 -13.01
N LEU A 16 -5.57 -11.03 -12.41
CA LEU A 16 -4.80 -11.08 -11.17
C LEU A 16 -5.75 -11.03 -9.98
N ARG A 17 -5.76 -12.09 -9.18
CA ARG A 17 -6.61 -12.23 -8.00
C ARG A 17 -5.88 -11.66 -6.77
N PRO A 18 -6.46 -10.72 -6.01
CA PRO A 18 -5.89 -10.26 -4.74
C PRO A 18 -5.50 -11.41 -3.82
N GLY A 19 -4.30 -11.32 -3.24
CA GLY A 19 -3.72 -12.37 -2.39
C GLY A 19 -3.14 -13.58 -3.13
N SER A 20 -3.24 -13.68 -4.47
CA SER A 20 -2.53 -14.72 -5.22
C SER A 20 -1.02 -14.43 -5.30
N PRO A 21 -0.16 -15.45 -5.50
CA PRO A 21 1.28 -15.22 -5.66
C PRO A 21 1.62 -14.17 -6.73
N GLU A 22 0.93 -14.19 -7.86
CA GLU A 22 1.14 -13.24 -8.96
C GLU A 22 0.70 -11.81 -8.60
N TRP A 23 -0.31 -11.67 -7.72
CA TRP A 23 -0.69 -10.38 -7.16
C TRP A 23 0.37 -9.85 -6.20
N GLU A 24 0.90 -10.72 -5.34
CA GLU A 24 1.91 -10.36 -4.35
C GLU A 24 3.27 -10.02 -4.99
N GLU A 25 3.59 -10.58 -6.17
CA GLU A 25 4.76 -10.21 -6.97
C GLU A 25 4.78 -8.74 -7.42
N LEU A 26 3.62 -8.07 -7.45
CA LEU A 26 3.55 -6.65 -7.81
C LEU A 26 4.17 -5.73 -6.74
N CYS A 27 4.32 -6.21 -5.52
CA CYS A 27 4.87 -5.42 -4.44
C CYS A 27 6.37 -5.16 -4.65
N GLN A 28 6.72 -3.89 -4.84
CA GLN A 28 8.11 -3.43 -4.97
C GLN A 28 8.84 -3.27 -3.63
N ARG A 29 8.26 -3.71 -2.51
CA ARG A 29 8.88 -3.68 -1.16
C ARG A 29 9.44 -2.30 -0.78
N CYS A 30 8.67 -1.25 -1.03
CA CYS A 30 9.08 0.14 -0.75
C CYS A 30 8.66 0.67 0.63
N ALA A 31 8.17 -0.18 1.53
CA ALA A 31 7.63 0.14 2.87
C ALA A 31 6.47 1.15 2.97
N ARG A 32 6.13 1.90 1.92
CA ARG A 32 5.13 2.98 2.00
C ARG A 32 3.74 2.53 2.48
N CYS A 33 3.31 1.32 2.13
CA CYS A 33 2.05 0.78 2.64
C CYS A 33 2.11 0.36 4.12
N CYS A 34 3.31 0.23 4.70
CA CYS A 34 3.53 -0.18 6.09
C CYS A 34 3.50 0.98 7.09
N TYR A 35 3.35 2.23 6.64
CA TYR A 35 3.06 3.34 7.54
C TYR A 35 1.56 3.40 7.82
N GLU A 36 1.23 3.82 9.04
CA GLU A 36 -0.13 4.03 9.46
C GLU A 36 -0.82 5.10 8.60
N LYS A 37 -2.12 4.88 8.39
CA LYS A 37 -2.96 5.73 7.56
C LYS A 37 -4.12 6.23 8.40
N LEU A 38 -4.32 7.54 8.35
CA LEU A 38 -5.46 8.21 8.95
C LEU A 38 -6.42 8.60 7.84
N GLU A 39 -7.71 8.39 8.04
CA GLU A 39 -8.73 9.02 7.21
C GLU A 39 -9.28 10.27 7.93
N TYR A 40 -9.28 11.41 7.23
CA TYR A 40 -9.86 12.65 7.72
C TYR A 40 -10.57 13.37 6.57
N CYS A 41 -11.84 13.71 6.76
CA CYS A 41 -12.69 14.34 5.75
C CYS A 41 -12.70 13.62 4.37
N GLY A 42 -12.62 12.28 4.37
CA GLY A 42 -12.59 11.46 3.17
C GLY A 42 -11.25 11.45 2.43
N GLU A 43 -10.21 12.05 3.01
CA GLU A 43 -8.84 12.00 2.49
C GLU A 43 -7.96 11.11 3.37
N ILE A 44 -7.06 10.37 2.74
CA ILE A 44 -6.10 9.50 3.44
C ILE A 44 -4.79 10.27 3.66
N PHE A 45 -4.29 10.22 4.90
CA PHE A 45 -3.04 10.81 5.33
C PHE A 45 -2.08 9.73 5.80
N TYR A 46 -0.83 9.80 5.37
CA TYR A 46 0.27 8.99 5.90
C TYR A 46 0.80 9.63 7.16
N THR A 47 0.93 8.84 8.22
CA THR A 47 1.61 9.28 9.44
C THR A 47 3.08 8.86 9.40
N ALA A 48 3.89 9.39 10.31
CA ALA A 48 5.27 8.96 10.51
C ALA A 48 5.38 7.62 11.28
N SER A 49 4.25 7.08 11.76
CA SER A 49 4.21 5.87 12.59
C SER A 49 4.36 4.61 11.72
N PRO A 50 5.45 3.85 11.88
CA PRO A 50 5.62 2.59 11.16
C PRO A 50 4.77 1.49 11.78
N CYS A 51 4.29 0.55 10.97
CA CYS A 51 3.71 -0.70 11.45
C CYS A 51 4.71 -1.45 12.35
N PRO A 52 4.26 -2.10 13.44
CA PRO A 52 5.14 -2.89 14.33
C PRO A 52 5.93 -4.00 13.63
N HIS A 53 5.55 -4.41 12.42
CA HIS A 53 6.26 -5.43 11.63
C HIS A 53 7.15 -4.86 10.52
N LEU A 54 7.25 -3.54 10.37
CA LEU A 54 8.21 -2.92 9.47
C LEU A 54 9.62 -3.05 10.06
N ASP A 55 10.55 -3.55 9.27
CA ASP A 55 11.98 -3.35 9.51
C ASP A 55 12.40 -2.07 8.80
N GLU A 56 12.60 -1.02 9.58
CA GLU A 56 12.98 0.31 9.07
C GLU A 56 14.39 0.35 8.52
N SER A 57 15.28 -0.56 8.96
CA SER A 57 16.66 -0.64 8.45
C SER A 57 16.69 -1.20 7.02
N THR A 58 15.83 -2.18 6.73
CA THR A 58 15.75 -2.82 5.40
C THR A 58 14.58 -2.34 4.55
N GLN A 59 13.70 -1.51 5.13
CA GLN A 59 12.43 -1.06 4.54
C GLN A 59 11.52 -2.22 4.08
N ARG A 60 11.48 -3.31 4.85
CA ARG A 60 10.71 -4.52 4.51
C ARG A 60 9.74 -4.90 5.61
N CYS A 61 8.54 -5.31 5.22
CA CYS A 61 7.61 -5.96 6.13
C CYS A 61 8.13 -7.36 6.48
N ARG A 62 8.34 -7.64 7.77
CA ARG A 62 8.82 -8.94 8.27
C ARG A 62 7.82 -10.07 8.07
N VAL A 63 6.53 -9.74 7.96
CA VAL A 63 5.42 -10.69 7.91
C VAL A 63 4.59 -10.57 6.63
N TYR A 64 5.19 -10.10 5.53
CA TYR A 64 4.45 -9.69 4.32
C TYR A 64 3.44 -10.73 3.80
N SER A 65 3.79 -12.02 3.81
CA SER A 65 2.93 -13.12 3.34
C SER A 65 1.70 -13.33 4.22
N ASN A 66 1.79 -13.00 5.51
CA ASN A 66 0.73 -13.17 6.51
C ASN A 66 0.26 -11.82 7.07
N ARG A 67 0.53 -10.71 6.37
CA ARG A 67 0.42 -9.35 6.92
C ARG A 67 -0.97 -8.99 7.45
N THR A 68 -2.03 -9.50 6.84
CA THR A 68 -3.42 -9.27 7.27
C THR A 68 -3.85 -10.17 8.42
N VAL A 69 -3.08 -11.23 8.69
CA VAL A 69 -3.28 -12.13 9.85
C VAL A 69 -2.53 -11.57 11.06
N GLU A 70 -1.27 -11.18 10.86
CA GLU A 70 -0.41 -10.64 11.92
C GLU A 70 -0.79 -9.21 12.31
N GLN A 71 -1.23 -8.41 11.34
CA GLN A 71 -1.75 -7.06 11.56
C GLN A 71 -3.13 -6.91 10.90
N PRO A 72 -4.24 -7.07 11.65
CA PRO A 72 -5.59 -6.98 11.11
C PRO A 72 -5.90 -5.66 10.37
N ASP A 73 -5.28 -4.56 10.79
CA ASP A 73 -5.42 -3.24 10.16
C ASP A 73 -4.57 -3.08 8.89
N CYS A 74 -3.80 -4.10 8.50
CA CYS A 74 -3.03 -4.05 7.27
C CYS A 74 -3.97 -4.11 6.06
N ALA A 75 -3.87 -3.12 5.18
CA ALA A 75 -4.66 -3.06 3.96
C ALA A 75 -4.45 -4.34 3.11
N ALA A 76 -5.54 -5.07 2.85
CA ALA A 76 -5.53 -6.29 2.02
C ALA A 76 -5.18 -6.04 0.53
N LEU A 77 -4.89 -4.78 0.15
CA LEU A 77 -4.52 -4.33 -1.19
C LEU A 77 -5.45 -4.89 -2.27
N THR A 78 -6.75 -4.99 -2.03
CA THR A 78 -7.74 -5.29 -3.08
C THR A 78 -8.01 -4.03 -3.92
N PRO A 79 -8.51 -4.14 -5.16
CA PRO A 79 -8.85 -2.98 -5.98
C PRO A 79 -9.76 -1.96 -5.27
N GLU A 80 -10.71 -2.44 -4.47
CA GLU A 80 -11.63 -1.60 -3.68
C GLU A 80 -10.87 -0.78 -2.64
N ILE A 81 -9.97 -1.41 -1.89
CA ILE A 81 -9.12 -0.73 -0.90
C ILE A 81 -8.15 0.24 -1.57
N ILE A 82 -7.61 -0.12 -2.74
CA ILE A 82 -6.72 0.75 -3.51
C ILE A 82 -7.47 1.98 -4.02
N ALA A 83 -8.74 1.84 -4.39
CA ALA A 83 -9.59 2.94 -4.85
C ALA A 83 -9.80 4.02 -3.77
N MET A 84 -9.69 3.68 -2.49
CA MET A 84 -9.75 4.64 -1.37
C MET A 84 -8.53 5.58 -1.31
N GLY A 85 -7.48 5.35 -2.10
CA GLY A 85 -6.30 6.24 -2.13
C GLY A 85 -5.22 5.91 -1.11
N VAL A 86 -5.19 4.67 -0.60
CA VAL A 86 -4.22 4.24 0.42
C VAL A 86 -2.77 4.10 -0.09
N LEU A 87 -2.52 4.28 -1.40
CA LEU A 87 -1.25 3.99 -2.06
C LEU A 87 -0.63 5.20 -2.79
N PRO A 88 0.70 5.35 -2.75
CA PRO A 88 1.40 6.47 -3.37
C PRO A 88 1.47 6.31 -4.89
N GLN A 89 1.69 7.41 -5.61
CA GLN A 89 1.65 7.48 -7.09
C GLN A 89 2.42 6.37 -7.82
N GLY A 90 3.62 6.04 -7.34
CA GLY A 90 4.49 5.03 -7.98
C GLY A 90 4.18 3.58 -7.61
N CYS A 91 3.12 3.29 -6.84
CA CYS A 91 2.82 1.93 -6.43
C CYS A 91 2.21 1.11 -7.59
N PRO A 92 2.75 -0.06 -7.96
CA PRO A 92 2.25 -0.85 -9.09
C PRO A 92 0.77 -1.26 -8.97
N TYR A 93 0.28 -1.45 -7.75
CA TYR A 93 -1.12 -1.78 -7.47
C TYR A 93 -2.11 -0.69 -7.91
N ARG A 94 -1.68 0.58 -8.01
CA ARG A 94 -2.55 1.66 -8.52
C ARG A 94 -3.03 1.41 -9.94
N ARG A 95 -2.37 0.53 -10.71
CA ARG A 95 -2.85 0.14 -12.04
C ARG A 95 -4.26 -0.46 -12.01
N PHE A 96 -4.77 -0.94 -10.88
CA PHE A 96 -6.12 -1.50 -10.76
C PHE A 96 -7.18 -0.47 -10.32
N ALA A 97 -6.76 0.70 -9.85
CA ALA A 97 -7.63 1.86 -9.59
C ALA A 97 -6.86 3.14 -9.93
N PRO A 98 -6.71 3.48 -11.21
CA PRO A 98 -5.81 4.56 -11.66
C PRO A 98 -6.26 5.94 -11.16
N ASP A 99 -7.57 6.14 -11.03
CA ASP A 99 -8.21 7.38 -10.60
C ASP A 99 -8.26 7.53 -9.08
N SER A 100 -7.67 6.59 -8.32
CA SER A 100 -7.65 6.70 -6.86
C SER A 100 -6.88 7.95 -6.41
N PRO A 101 -7.35 8.65 -5.37
CA PRO A 101 -6.67 9.82 -4.86
C PRO A 101 -5.27 9.45 -4.35
N LEU A 102 -4.41 10.46 -4.22
CA LEU A 102 -3.10 10.28 -3.61
C LEU A 102 -3.22 10.49 -2.10
N PRO A 103 -2.55 9.66 -1.29
CA PRO A 103 -2.47 9.95 0.13
C PRO A 103 -1.62 11.21 0.33
N LYS A 104 -2.05 12.05 1.26
CA LYS A 104 -1.30 13.23 1.73
C LYS A 104 -0.42 12.86 2.91
N ILE A 105 0.43 13.76 3.38
CA ILE A 105 1.21 13.55 4.60
C ILE A 105 0.46 14.19 5.77
N SER A 106 0.39 13.53 6.93
CA SER A 106 -0.32 14.03 8.11
C SER A 106 0.22 15.38 8.60
N SER A 107 1.45 15.73 8.25
CA SER A 107 2.04 17.04 8.53
C SER A 107 1.33 18.20 7.82
N GLU A 108 0.55 17.91 6.77
CA GLU A 108 -0.26 18.89 6.04
C GLU A 108 -1.59 19.22 6.74
N LEU A 109 -1.99 18.43 7.75
CA LEU A 109 -3.17 18.73 8.55
C LEU A 109 -2.95 19.97 9.42
N PRO A 110 -4.00 20.77 9.72
CA PRO A 110 -3.90 21.88 10.67
C PRO A 110 -3.40 21.41 12.04
N ASP A 111 -2.58 22.23 12.71
CA ASP A 111 -1.99 21.90 14.02
C ASP A 111 -3.03 21.49 15.07
N GLU A 112 -4.20 22.12 15.07
CA GLU A 112 -5.30 21.77 15.97
C GLU A 112 -5.75 20.33 15.78
N ILE A 113 -5.90 19.90 14.52
CA ILE A 113 -6.31 18.54 14.16
C ILE A 113 -5.20 17.54 14.49
N ARG A 114 -3.94 17.88 14.19
CA ARG A 114 -2.78 17.03 14.54
C ARG A 114 -2.71 16.76 16.04
N ARG A 115 -2.90 17.80 16.87
CA ARG A 115 -2.99 17.66 18.34
C ARG A 115 -4.16 16.81 18.79
N GLN A 116 -5.35 17.01 18.23
CA GLN A 116 -6.53 16.21 18.58
C GLN A 116 -6.33 14.72 18.30
N LEU A 117 -5.58 14.40 17.25
CA LEU A 117 -5.33 13.03 16.80
C LEU A 117 -4.03 12.44 17.38
N ASN A 118 -3.31 13.18 18.23
CA ASN A 118 -1.99 12.80 18.76
C ASN A 118 -0.97 12.41 17.67
N LEU A 119 -1.06 13.06 16.50
CA LEU A 119 -0.05 12.99 15.46
C LEU A 119 0.98 14.05 15.83
N ASP A 120 2.27 13.68 15.99
CA ASP A 120 3.41 14.51 16.44
C ASP A 120 3.91 14.29 17.88
N LEU A 121 3.83 13.07 18.41
CA LEU A 121 4.63 12.69 19.58
C LEU A 121 6.06 12.32 19.19
#